data_AF-A0A0V8EWU2-F1
#
_entry.id   AF-A0A0V8EWU2-F1
#
_cell.length_a   1.000
_cell.length_b   1.000
_cell.length_c   1.000
_cell.angle_alpha   90.00
_cell.angle_beta   90.00
_cell.angle_gamma   90.00
#
_symmetry.space_group_name_H-M   'P 1'
#
loop_
_entity.id
_entity.type
_entity.pdbx_description
1 polymer ?
#
loop_
_entity_poly.entity_id
_entity_poly.type
_entity_poly.pdbx_seq_one_letter_code
_entity_poly.pdbx_strand_id
1 'polypeptide(L)'
;MGKITAIKKLKRLYRVDLSGFDDEDKIYLSEDTIVHFFLNVDKELDDADLEEIQSYDQFAQGKSLALYYISFKMRTSSEVRKYLSEHEIDNTDQIDEVINVLTKNNLINDKAYAENFIEGKISMGSAGPYQIKQKLITKGIDSLIIDQALSNIYDEEKQIDVAYKLAEKTNRTYGQRLTLKQLKDKIIQNLMNKGFTYSISSIALESLELETDEENETQLLYTALEKVAKRYSKNYEGYERKQKVTQALARKGFSYDDISSALRDYTFPE
;
A
#
# COMPACT_ATOMS: atom_id res chain seq x y z
N MET A 1 -49.82 -7.69 19.95
CA MET A 1 -50.33 -7.08 18.71
C MET A 1 -50.45 -5.60 18.94
N GLY A 2 -49.54 -4.86 18.33
CA GLY A 2 -49.60 -3.42 18.31
C GLY A 2 -50.02 -2.90 16.95
N LYS A 3 -50.04 -1.58 16.82
CA LYS A 3 -50.34 -0.91 15.56
C LYS A 3 -49.55 0.38 15.38
N ILE A 4 -49.38 0.76 14.12
CA ILE A 4 -48.75 2.02 13.73
C ILE A 4 -49.74 3.17 13.94
N THR A 5 -49.36 4.17 14.73
CA THR A 5 -50.20 5.34 15.04
C THR A 5 -49.86 6.56 14.20
N ALA A 6 -48.60 6.72 13.81
CA ALA A 6 -48.15 7.80 12.95
C ALA A 6 -46.85 7.44 12.21
N ILE A 7 -46.67 8.00 11.02
CA ILE A 7 -45.41 7.93 10.27
C ILE A 7 -45.03 9.37 9.89
N LYS A 8 -43.86 9.82 10.34
CA LYS A 8 -43.35 11.18 10.09
C LYS A 8 -42.03 11.13 9.34
N LYS A 9 -41.97 11.77 8.17
CA LYS A 9 -40.74 11.92 7.39
C LYS A 9 -39.76 12.84 8.11
N LEU A 10 -38.53 12.36 8.33
CA LEU A 10 -37.39 13.15 8.77
C LEU A 10 -36.46 13.42 7.57
N LYS A 11 -35.28 13.97 7.83
CA LYS A 11 -34.33 14.33 6.76
C LYS A 11 -33.79 13.12 5.99
N ARG A 12 -33.53 11.99 6.68
CA ARG A 12 -32.95 10.76 6.10
C ARG A 12 -33.74 9.49 6.41
N LEU A 13 -34.57 9.51 7.45
CA LEU A 13 -35.33 8.37 7.95
C LEU A 13 -36.79 8.78 8.16
N TYR A 14 -37.65 7.82 8.47
CA TYR A 14 -39.02 8.00 8.92
C TYR A 14 -39.10 7.61 10.40
N ARG A 15 -39.76 8.42 11.21
CA ARG A 15 -40.15 8.05 12.57
C ARG A 15 -41.52 7.39 12.51
N VAL A 16 -41.62 6.15 12.99
CA VAL A 16 -42.86 5.39 13.09
C VAL A 16 -43.23 5.28 14.56
N ASP A 17 -44.36 5.86 14.94
CA ASP A 17 -44.89 5.81 16.32
C ASP A 17 -45.77 4.56 16.48
N LEU A 18 -45.48 3.74 17.49
CA LEU A 18 -46.11 2.44 17.74
C LEU A 18 -47.01 2.50 18.99
N SER A 19 -48.02 1.63 19.05
CA SER A 19 -48.88 1.45 20.23
C SER A 19 -49.18 -0.03 20.44
N GLY A 20 -49.30 -0.47 21.70
CA GLY A 20 -49.58 -1.87 22.03
C GLY A 20 -48.35 -2.77 22.15
N PHE A 21 -47.16 -2.16 22.26
CA PHE A 21 -45.89 -2.82 22.59
C PHE A 21 -45.38 -2.23 23.92
N ASP A 22 -44.87 -3.07 24.81
CA ASP A 22 -44.44 -2.66 26.17
C ASP A 22 -43.04 -2.01 26.18
N ASP A 23 -42.17 -2.36 25.23
CA ASP A 23 -40.75 -1.98 25.24
C ASP A 23 -40.37 -0.81 24.31
N GLU A 24 -41.15 -0.54 23.25
CA GLU A 24 -40.84 0.52 22.26
C GLU A 24 -42.08 1.31 21.83
N ASP A 25 -42.02 2.65 22.00
CA ASP A 25 -43.08 3.58 21.57
C ASP A 25 -42.86 4.13 20.15
N LYS A 26 -41.66 3.95 19.60
CA LYS A 26 -41.27 4.44 18.27
C LYS A 26 -40.04 3.71 17.72
N ILE A 27 -40.00 3.61 16.40
CA ILE A 27 -38.84 3.10 15.65
C ILE A 27 -38.47 4.08 14.52
N TYR A 28 -37.23 4.01 14.07
CA TYR A 28 -36.70 4.84 12.98
C TYR A 28 -36.35 3.95 11.81
N LEU A 29 -37.02 4.14 10.68
CA LEU A 29 -36.90 3.28 9.51
C LEU A 29 -36.50 4.07 8.26
N SER A 30 -35.79 3.43 7.34
CA SER A 30 -35.48 3.95 6.02
C SER A 30 -36.71 3.98 5.10
N GLU A 31 -36.67 4.81 4.06
CA GLU A 31 -37.76 4.88 3.06
C GLU A 31 -37.99 3.53 2.37
N ASP A 32 -36.92 2.80 2.11
CA ASP A 32 -36.97 1.48 1.47
C ASP A 32 -37.76 0.48 2.33
N THR A 33 -37.54 0.47 3.64
CA THR A 33 -38.29 -0.38 4.59
C THR A 33 -39.77 -0.02 4.67
N ILE A 34 -40.10 1.27 4.71
CA ILE A 34 -41.51 1.72 4.71
C ILE A 34 -42.24 1.15 3.48
N VAL A 35 -41.59 1.22 2.31
CA VAL A 35 -42.14 0.73 1.05
C VAL A 35 -42.19 -0.79 1.01
N HIS A 36 -41.13 -1.48 1.44
CA HIS A 36 -41.02 -2.94 1.40
C HIS A 36 -42.15 -3.63 2.18
N PHE A 37 -42.40 -3.17 3.41
CA PHE A 37 -43.45 -3.74 4.27
C PHE A 37 -44.81 -3.04 4.10
N PHE A 38 -44.94 -2.11 3.15
CA PHE A 38 -46.15 -1.32 2.93
C PHE A 38 -46.69 -0.70 4.23
N LEU A 39 -45.81 -0.11 5.05
CA LEU A 39 -46.18 0.43 6.35
C LEU A 39 -47.09 1.65 6.17
N ASN A 40 -48.25 1.61 6.81
CA ASN A 40 -49.24 2.67 6.81
C ASN A 40 -49.85 2.83 8.21
N VAL A 41 -50.51 3.97 8.45
CA VAL A 41 -51.20 4.22 9.73
C VAL A 41 -52.32 3.19 9.89
N ASP A 42 -52.49 2.71 11.12
CA ASP A 42 -53.41 1.64 11.53
C ASP A 42 -53.05 0.23 11.05
N LYS A 43 -51.87 0.02 10.44
CA LYS A 43 -51.34 -1.33 10.20
C LYS A 43 -51.10 -2.04 11.54
N GLU A 44 -51.68 -3.23 11.71
CA GLU A 44 -51.43 -4.13 12.82
C GLU A 44 -50.11 -4.88 12.62
N LEU A 45 -49.35 -5.04 13.71
CA LEU A 45 -48.05 -5.71 13.75
C LEU A 45 -47.98 -6.58 15.01
N ASP A 46 -47.35 -7.74 14.90
CA ASP A 46 -46.89 -8.50 16.07
C ASP A 46 -45.39 -8.30 16.33
N ASP A 47 -44.87 -8.95 17.37
CA ASP A 47 -43.46 -8.82 17.75
C ASP A 47 -42.53 -9.44 16.69
N ALA A 48 -42.99 -10.50 15.99
CA ALA A 48 -42.22 -11.13 14.92
C ALA A 48 -42.13 -10.22 13.68
N ASP A 49 -43.21 -9.52 13.34
CA ASP A 49 -43.21 -8.50 12.28
C ASP A 49 -42.21 -7.38 12.62
N LEU A 50 -42.14 -6.94 13.88
CA LEU A 50 -41.21 -5.90 14.31
C LEU A 50 -39.75 -6.35 14.18
N GLU A 51 -39.42 -7.57 14.62
CA GLU A 51 -38.07 -8.13 14.47
C GLU A 51 -37.67 -8.22 13.00
N GLU A 52 -38.59 -8.68 12.13
CA GLU A 52 -38.35 -8.77 10.69
C GLU A 52 -38.12 -7.38 10.06
N ILE A 53 -38.97 -6.40 10.40
CA ILE A 53 -38.87 -5.01 9.93
C ILE A 53 -37.54 -4.39 10.36
N GLN A 54 -37.15 -4.55 11.63
CA GLN A 54 -35.90 -4.00 12.15
C GLN A 54 -34.68 -4.64 11.49
N SER A 55 -34.70 -5.96 11.30
CA SER A 55 -33.63 -6.70 10.61
C SER A 55 -33.46 -6.23 9.16
N TYR A 56 -34.57 -6.13 8.41
CA TYR A 56 -34.54 -5.60 7.04
C TYR A 56 -34.09 -4.13 7.00
N ASP A 57 -34.48 -3.33 7.98
CA ASP A 57 -34.09 -1.92 8.00
C ASP A 57 -32.59 -1.72 8.20
N GLN A 58 -31.96 -2.53 9.06
CA GLN A 58 -30.51 -2.54 9.21
C GLN A 58 -29.81 -2.86 7.87
N PHE A 59 -30.32 -3.86 7.14
CA PHE A 59 -29.84 -4.19 5.79
C PHE A 59 -30.01 -2.99 4.83
N ALA A 60 -31.20 -2.42 4.75
CA ALA A 60 -31.53 -1.34 3.82
C ALA A 60 -30.71 -0.07 4.08
N GLN A 61 -30.56 0.31 5.35
CA GLN A 61 -29.69 1.40 5.77
C GLN A 61 -28.23 1.13 5.43
N GLY A 62 -27.72 -0.06 5.76
CA GLY A 62 -26.35 -0.48 5.44
C GLY A 62 -26.07 -0.43 3.93
N LYS A 63 -26.99 -0.93 3.11
CA LYS A 63 -26.90 -0.86 1.65
C LYS A 63 -26.85 0.58 1.15
N SER A 64 -27.70 1.47 1.66
CA SER A 64 -27.71 2.88 1.28
C SER A 64 -26.40 3.60 1.64
N LEU A 65 -25.89 3.35 2.85
CA LEU A 65 -24.59 3.86 3.32
C LEU A 65 -23.43 3.37 2.45
N ALA A 66 -23.40 2.08 2.13
CA ALA A 66 -22.38 1.49 1.29
C ALA A 66 -22.42 2.08 -0.14
N LEU A 67 -23.60 2.21 -0.74
CA LEU A 67 -23.79 2.82 -2.07
C LEU A 67 -23.26 4.26 -2.09
N TYR A 68 -23.57 5.05 -1.06
CA TYR A 68 -23.03 6.39 -0.91
C TYR A 68 -21.51 6.39 -0.80
N TYR A 69 -20.92 5.47 -0.02
CA TYR A 69 -19.48 5.43 0.19
C TYR A 69 -18.69 5.04 -1.07
N ILE A 70 -19.22 4.13 -1.88
CA ILE A 70 -18.59 3.69 -3.13
C ILE A 70 -18.82 4.67 -4.29
N SER A 71 -19.82 5.56 -4.21
CA SER A 71 -20.10 6.52 -5.30
C SER A 71 -18.98 7.55 -5.51
N PHE A 72 -18.13 7.78 -4.51
CA PHE A 72 -17.02 8.75 -4.61
C PHE A 72 -15.80 8.19 -5.33
N LYS A 73 -15.49 6.90 -5.11
CA LYS A 73 -14.36 6.20 -5.71
C LYS A 73 -14.49 4.70 -5.46
N MET A 74 -13.78 3.91 -6.25
CA MET A 74 -13.68 2.47 -6.06
C MET A 74 -13.19 2.12 -4.64
N ARG A 75 -13.86 1.16 -4.01
CA ARG A 75 -13.56 0.63 -2.67
C ARG A 75 -13.43 -0.88 -2.72
N THR A 76 -12.62 -1.41 -1.81
CA THR A 76 -12.55 -2.85 -1.54
C THR A 76 -13.66 -3.28 -0.59
N SER A 77 -14.05 -4.56 -0.60
CA SER A 77 -15.01 -5.14 0.33
C SER A 77 -14.67 -4.83 1.79
N SER A 78 -13.41 -5.00 2.19
CA SER A 78 -12.90 -4.71 3.53
C SER A 78 -13.05 -3.23 3.95
N GLU A 79 -12.78 -2.30 3.03
CA GLU A 79 -13.00 -0.86 3.28
C GLU A 79 -14.48 -0.53 3.48
N VAL A 80 -15.40 -1.20 2.76
CA VAL A 80 -16.85 -1.00 2.91
C VAL A 80 -17.33 -1.62 4.22
N ARG A 81 -16.89 -2.84 4.55
CA ARG A 81 -17.20 -3.49 5.83
C ARG A 81 -16.78 -2.61 7.01
N LYS A 82 -15.57 -2.05 6.98
CA LYS A 82 -15.09 -1.10 7.99
C LYS A 82 -15.97 0.16 8.06
N TYR A 83 -16.32 0.73 6.91
CA TYR A 83 -17.16 1.92 6.85
C TYR A 83 -18.54 1.70 7.47
N LEU A 84 -19.16 0.54 7.22
CA LEU A 84 -20.46 0.18 7.77
C LEU A 84 -20.42 0.02 9.30
N SER A 85 -19.41 -0.67 9.83
CA SER A 85 -19.22 -0.78 11.29
C SER A 85 -18.96 0.58 11.95
N GLU A 86 -18.24 1.49 11.29
CA GLU A 86 -18.06 2.87 11.80
C GLU A 86 -19.37 3.70 11.80
N HIS A 87 -20.42 3.24 11.12
CA HIS A 87 -21.74 3.89 11.02
C HIS A 87 -22.86 3.07 11.70
N GLU A 88 -22.52 2.37 12.80
CA GLU A 88 -23.48 1.69 13.67
C GLU A 88 -24.22 0.51 13.02
N ILE A 89 -23.69 -0.02 11.90
CA ILE A 89 -24.11 -1.30 11.34
C ILE A 89 -23.14 -2.36 11.86
N ASP A 90 -23.44 -2.93 13.04
CA ASP A 90 -22.52 -3.82 13.76
C ASP A 90 -22.80 -5.32 13.54
N ASN A 91 -23.97 -5.67 12.98
CA ASN A 91 -24.30 -7.06 12.67
C ASN A 91 -23.45 -7.55 11.48
N THR A 92 -22.57 -8.52 11.75
CA THR A 92 -21.62 -9.07 10.76
C THR A 92 -22.35 -9.74 9.59
N ASP A 93 -23.43 -10.46 9.86
CA ASP A 93 -24.19 -11.17 8.81
C ASP A 93 -24.87 -10.17 7.88
N GLN A 94 -25.40 -9.07 8.44
CA GLN A 94 -26.00 -7.98 7.67
C GLN A 94 -24.98 -7.27 6.78
N ILE A 95 -23.78 -7.00 7.32
CA ILE A 95 -22.71 -6.40 6.52
C ILE A 95 -22.32 -7.33 5.36
N ASP A 96 -22.16 -8.63 5.63
CA ASP A 96 -21.84 -9.61 4.59
C ASP A 96 -22.93 -9.68 3.53
N GLU A 97 -24.20 -9.62 3.91
CA GLU A 97 -25.31 -9.58 2.96
C GLU A 97 -25.23 -8.34 2.07
N VAL A 98 -24.97 -7.15 2.64
CA VAL A 98 -24.77 -5.92 1.88
C VAL A 98 -23.60 -6.06 0.91
N ILE A 99 -22.44 -6.54 1.37
CA ILE A 99 -21.26 -6.77 0.52
C ILE A 99 -21.57 -7.76 -0.60
N ASN A 100 -22.28 -8.85 -0.29
CA ASN A 100 -22.68 -9.87 -1.27
C ASN A 100 -23.59 -9.28 -2.35
N VAL A 101 -24.59 -8.48 -1.98
CA VAL A 101 -25.48 -7.83 -2.93
C VAL A 101 -24.71 -6.86 -3.82
N LEU A 102 -23.83 -6.04 -3.25
CA LEU A 102 -23.02 -5.09 -4.03
C LEU A 102 -22.03 -5.81 -4.96
N THR A 103 -21.46 -6.94 -4.52
CA THR A 103 -20.55 -7.76 -5.32
C THR A 103 -21.28 -8.47 -6.46
N LYS A 104 -22.47 -9.03 -6.21
CA LYS A 104 -23.32 -9.66 -7.24
C LYS A 104 -23.74 -8.66 -8.32
N ASN A 105 -23.95 -7.39 -7.95
CA ASN A 105 -24.24 -6.30 -8.89
C ASN A 105 -22.97 -5.67 -9.50
N ASN A 106 -21.80 -6.25 -9.25
CA ASN A 106 -20.50 -5.77 -9.73
C ASN A 106 -20.18 -4.30 -9.34
N LEU A 107 -20.75 -3.83 -8.23
CA LEU A 107 -20.50 -2.51 -7.66
C LEU A 107 -19.25 -2.50 -6.75
N ILE A 108 -18.97 -3.65 -6.13
CA ILE A 108 -17.70 -3.93 -5.44
C ILE A 108 -17.06 -5.11 -6.15
N ASN A 109 -15.76 -4.98 -6.46
CA ASN A 109 -15.02 -6.03 -7.12
C ASN A 109 -13.54 -5.94 -6.72
N ASP A 110 -13.14 -6.74 -5.73
CA ASP A 110 -11.78 -6.74 -5.19
C ASP A 110 -10.74 -7.23 -6.20
N LYS A 111 -11.13 -8.17 -7.08
CA LYS A 111 -10.28 -8.62 -8.18
C LYS A 111 -9.98 -7.48 -9.13
N ALA A 112 -11.02 -6.82 -9.66
CA ALA A 112 -10.85 -5.67 -10.54
C ALA A 112 -10.09 -4.53 -9.84
N TYR A 113 -10.28 -4.32 -8.54
CA TYR A 113 -9.51 -3.35 -7.77
C TYR A 113 -8.02 -3.70 -7.78
N ALA A 114 -7.68 -4.96 -7.46
CA ALA A 114 -6.30 -5.44 -7.42
C ALA A 114 -5.62 -5.31 -8.80
N GLU A 115 -6.30 -5.71 -9.87
CA GLU A 115 -5.81 -5.61 -11.25
C GLU A 115 -5.50 -4.16 -11.63
N ASN A 116 -6.45 -3.24 -11.45
CA ASN A 116 -6.26 -1.81 -11.71
C ASN A 116 -5.12 -1.22 -10.88
N PHE A 117 -5.00 -1.62 -9.62
CA PHE A 117 -3.93 -1.15 -8.74
C PHE A 117 -2.56 -1.64 -9.20
N ILE A 118 -2.44 -2.91 -9.59
CA ILE A 118 -1.21 -3.50 -10.13
C ILE A 118 -0.82 -2.78 -11.43
N GLU A 119 -1.73 -2.65 -12.39
CA GLU A 119 -1.50 -1.97 -13.66
C GLU A 119 -1.05 -0.51 -13.47
N GLY A 120 -1.68 0.20 -12.53
CA GLY A 120 -1.27 1.55 -12.17
C GLY A 120 0.17 1.60 -11.63
N LYS A 121 0.58 0.62 -10.81
CA LYS A 121 1.94 0.56 -10.26
C LYS A 121 3.00 0.20 -11.30
N ILE A 122 2.67 -0.69 -12.24
CA ILE A 122 3.50 -1.05 -13.39
C ILE A 122 3.66 0.16 -14.31
N SER A 123 2.56 0.81 -14.67
CA SER A 123 2.55 2.00 -15.55
C SER A 123 3.38 3.15 -14.97
N MET A 124 3.29 3.37 -13.65
CA MET A 124 4.11 4.36 -12.95
C MET A 124 5.58 3.94 -12.77
N GLY A 125 5.93 2.69 -13.10
CA GLY A 125 7.29 2.16 -12.96
C GLY A 125 7.82 2.23 -11.51
N SER A 126 6.97 1.94 -10.51
CA SER A 126 7.21 2.44 -9.14
C SER A 126 7.45 1.38 -8.07
N ALA A 127 7.09 0.11 -8.32
CA ALA A 127 7.09 -0.94 -7.31
C ALA A 127 7.23 -2.35 -7.92
N GLY A 128 7.84 -3.26 -7.17
CA GLY A 128 7.89 -4.69 -7.45
C GLY A 128 6.73 -5.46 -6.79
N PRO A 129 6.57 -6.75 -7.14
CA PRO A 129 5.41 -7.56 -6.74
C PRO A 129 5.20 -7.60 -5.23
N TYR A 130 6.27 -7.74 -4.44
CA TYR A 130 6.14 -7.85 -2.99
C TYR A 130 5.55 -6.58 -2.36
N GLN A 131 6.00 -5.40 -2.79
CA GLN A 131 5.48 -4.15 -2.25
C GLN A 131 4.03 -3.91 -2.69
N ILE A 132 3.67 -4.30 -3.92
CA ILE A 132 2.29 -4.23 -4.41
C ILE A 132 1.39 -5.14 -3.57
N LYS A 133 1.81 -6.39 -3.36
CA LYS A 133 1.10 -7.36 -2.52
C LYS A 133 0.85 -6.84 -1.11
N GLN A 134 1.88 -6.32 -0.44
CA GLN A 134 1.72 -5.75 0.90
C GLN A 134 0.70 -4.61 0.95
N LYS A 135 0.71 -3.71 -0.05
CA LYS A 135 -0.27 -2.63 -0.12
C LYS A 135 -1.69 -3.13 -0.32
N LEU A 136 -1.90 -4.15 -1.14
CA LEU A 136 -3.22 -4.75 -1.36
C LEU A 136 -3.71 -5.53 -0.13
N ILE A 137 -2.83 -6.22 0.58
CA ILE A 137 -3.15 -6.87 1.86
C ILE A 137 -3.61 -5.83 2.89
N THR A 138 -2.92 -4.68 2.99
CA THR A 138 -3.37 -3.60 3.89
C THR A 138 -4.71 -2.98 3.48
N LYS A 139 -5.15 -3.19 2.23
CA LYS A 139 -6.49 -2.84 1.75
C LYS A 139 -7.52 -3.93 2.04
N GLY A 140 -7.11 -5.04 2.65
CA GLY A 140 -7.97 -6.14 3.04
C GLY A 140 -8.43 -6.99 1.85
N ILE A 141 -7.65 -7.05 0.77
CA ILE A 141 -7.90 -7.95 -0.34
C ILE A 141 -7.27 -9.32 -0.02
N ASP A 142 -8.00 -10.38 -0.34
CA ASP A 142 -7.54 -11.75 -0.14
C ASP A 142 -6.24 -12.04 -0.90
N SER A 143 -5.33 -12.77 -0.24
CA SER A 143 -3.99 -13.03 -0.79
C SER A 143 -4.03 -13.86 -2.07
N LEU A 144 -5.01 -14.76 -2.22
CA LEU A 144 -5.19 -15.58 -3.42
C LEU A 144 -5.56 -14.70 -4.62
N ILE A 145 -6.45 -13.73 -4.44
CA ILE A 145 -6.84 -12.78 -5.49
C ILE A 145 -5.62 -11.97 -5.94
N ILE A 146 -4.82 -11.50 -4.98
CA ILE A 146 -3.61 -10.72 -5.26
C ILE A 146 -2.59 -11.55 -6.02
N ASP A 147 -2.34 -12.79 -5.58
CA ASP A 147 -1.34 -13.67 -6.19
C ASP A 147 -1.75 -14.07 -7.61
N GLN A 148 -3.03 -14.34 -7.84
CA GLN A 148 -3.56 -14.58 -9.19
C GLN A 148 -3.41 -13.35 -10.09
N ALA A 149 -3.78 -12.16 -9.60
CA ALA A 149 -3.67 -10.93 -10.38
C ALA A 149 -2.21 -10.59 -10.71
N LEU A 150 -1.28 -10.75 -9.76
CA LEU A 150 0.16 -10.55 -9.99
C LEU A 150 0.70 -11.54 -11.00
N SER A 151 0.35 -12.83 -10.88
CA SER A 151 0.81 -13.86 -11.80
C SER A 151 0.32 -13.65 -13.24
N ASN A 152 -0.87 -13.06 -13.41
CA ASN A 152 -1.44 -12.82 -14.73
C ASN A 152 -0.93 -11.54 -15.38
N ILE A 153 -0.72 -10.48 -14.60
CA ILE A 153 -0.47 -9.13 -15.12
C ILE A 153 1.02 -8.76 -15.08
N TYR A 154 1.76 -9.25 -14.08
CA TYR A 154 3.12 -8.81 -13.78
C TYR A 154 4.14 -9.96 -13.85
N ASP A 155 4.28 -10.52 -15.04
CA ASP A 155 5.30 -11.51 -15.39
C ASP A 155 6.74 -11.00 -15.16
N GLU A 156 7.72 -11.90 -15.26
CA GLU A 156 9.12 -11.58 -15.01
C GLU A 156 9.67 -10.54 -15.99
N GLU A 157 9.28 -10.56 -17.26
CA GLU A 157 9.73 -9.59 -18.27
C GLU A 157 9.30 -8.17 -17.90
N LYS A 158 8.02 -7.97 -17.57
CA LYS A 158 7.52 -6.67 -17.10
C LYS A 158 8.19 -6.24 -15.81
N GLN A 159 8.48 -7.17 -14.90
CA GLN A 159 9.21 -6.86 -13.67
C GLN A 159 10.62 -6.36 -13.97
N ILE A 160 11.34 -6.99 -14.91
CA ILE A 160 12.66 -6.56 -15.35
C ILE A 160 12.58 -5.16 -15.97
N ASP A 161 11.62 -4.89 -16.84
CA ASP A 161 11.44 -3.57 -17.48
C ASP A 161 11.22 -2.46 -16.45
N VAL A 162 10.36 -2.71 -15.46
CA VAL A 162 10.10 -1.74 -14.38
C VAL A 162 11.34 -1.57 -13.50
N ALA A 163 12.00 -2.67 -13.14
CA ALA A 163 13.21 -2.64 -12.33
C ALA A 163 14.34 -1.88 -13.05
N TYR A 164 14.50 -2.07 -14.35
CA TYR A 164 15.47 -1.36 -15.19
C TYR A 164 15.24 0.15 -15.15
N LYS A 165 14.00 0.63 -15.36
CA LYS A 165 13.67 2.06 -15.28
C LYS A 165 13.99 2.67 -13.92
N LEU A 166 13.76 1.92 -12.83
CA LEU A 166 14.10 2.36 -11.47
C LEU A 166 15.61 2.35 -11.22
N ALA A 167 16.31 1.36 -11.76
CA ALA A 167 17.76 1.25 -11.70
C ALA A 167 18.42 2.43 -12.45
N GLU A 168 17.94 2.74 -13.66
CA GLU A 168 18.39 3.89 -14.45
C GLU A 168 18.19 5.21 -13.70
N LYS A 169 17.02 5.42 -13.09
CA LYS A 169 16.76 6.61 -12.27
C LYS A 169 17.72 6.70 -11.07
N THR A 170 18.03 5.57 -10.45
CA THR A 170 19.00 5.50 -9.34
C THR A 170 20.41 5.83 -9.84
N ASN A 171 20.81 5.29 -11.00
CA ASN A 171 22.08 5.59 -11.64
C ASN A 171 22.21 7.09 -11.95
N ARG A 172 21.21 7.70 -12.59
CA ARG A 172 21.20 9.15 -12.87
C ARG A 172 21.34 10.01 -11.61
N THR A 173 20.85 9.54 -10.47
CA THR A 173 20.90 10.28 -9.19
C THR A 173 22.23 10.12 -8.45
N TYR A 174 22.85 8.93 -8.53
CA TYR A 174 23.97 8.55 -7.67
C TYR A 174 25.26 8.14 -8.40
N GLY A 175 25.23 7.96 -9.72
CA GLY A 175 26.33 7.40 -10.51
C GLY A 175 27.63 8.20 -10.38
N GLN A 176 27.52 9.53 -10.33
CA GLN A 176 28.66 10.44 -10.17
C GLN A 176 29.03 10.71 -8.69
N ARG A 177 28.38 10.03 -7.74
CA ARG A 177 28.55 10.28 -6.29
C ARG A 177 29.06 9.07 -5.52
N LEU A 178 29.05 7.91 -6.14
CA LEU A 178 29.37 6.62 -5.55
C LEU A 178 30.37 5.91 -6.45
N THR A 179 31.23 5.09 -5.86
CA THR A 179 32.06 4.15 -6.64
C THR A 179 31.17 3.16 -7.36
N LEU A 180 31.68 2.50 -8.41
CA LEU A 180 30.91 1.52 -9.17
C LEU A 180 30.34 0.42 -8.26
N LYS A 181 31.16 -0.08 -7.32
CA LYS A 181 30.72 -1.08 -6.34
C LYS A 181 29.58 -0.55 -5.45
N GLN A 182 29.74 0.65 -4.89
CA GLN A 182 28.70 1.26 -4.06
C GLN A 182 27.42 1.54 -4.82
N LEU A 183 27.54 1.93 -6.09
CA LEU A 183 26.42 2.19 -6.97
C LEU A 183 25.63 0.91 -7.26
N LYS A 184 26.32 -0.18 -7.62
CA LYS A 184 25.72 -1.51 -7.83
C LYS A 184 24.96 -1.97 -6.58
N ASP A 185 25.60 -1.89 -5.41
CA ASP A 185 24.95 -2.22 -4.13
C ASP A 185 23.72 -1.33 -3.87
N LYS A 186 23.83 -0.02 -4.14
CA LYS A 186 22.74 0.94 -3.94
C LYS A 186 21.54 0.65 -4.85
N ILE A 187 21.78 0.27 -6.10
CA ILE A 187 20.73 -0.09 -7.06
C ILE A 187 20.00 -1.33 -6.57
N ILE A 188 20.71 -2.42 -6.27
CA ILE A 188 20.10 -3.66 -5.75
C ILE A 188 19.29 -3.38 -4.49
N GLN A 189 19.85 -2.66 -3.52
CA GLN A 189 19.15 -2.31 -2.29
C GLN A 189 17.90 -1.46 -2.56
N ASN A 190 17.95 -0.51 -3.50
CA ASN A 190 16.77 0.27 -3.84
C ASN A 190 15.67 -0.62 -4.46
N LEU A 191 16.03 -1.47 -5.42
CA LEU A 191 15.08 -2.39 -6.06
C LEU A 191 14.46 -3.38 -5.06
N MET A 192 15.25 -3.97 -4.17
CA MET A 192 14.74 -4.85 -3.12
C MET A 192 13.78 -4.11 -2.16
N ASN A 193 14.11 -2.87 -1.78
CA ASN A 193 13.21 -2.02 -0.99
C ASN A 193 11.92 -1.63 -1.75
N LYS A 194 11.98 -1.61 -3.08
CA LYS A 194 10.80 -1.47 -3.94
C LYS A 194 10.01 -2.76 -4.10
N GLY A 195 10.48 -3.88 -3.57
CA GLY A 195 9.78 -5.16 -3.54
C GLY A 195 10.09 -6.08 -4.71
N PHE A 196 11.21 -5.86 -5.40
CA PHE A 196 11.75 -6.82 -6.37
C PHE A 196 12.57 -7.91 -5.67
N THR A 197 12.61 -9.09 -6.26
CA THR A 197 13.52 -10.16 -5.82
C THR A 197 14.96 -9.79 -6.17
N TYR A 198 15.91 -10.47 -5.53
CA TYR A 198 17.32 -10.31 -5.88
C TYR A 198 17.61 -10.71 -7.33
N SER A 199 16.99 -11.78 -7.84
CA SER A 199 17.19 -12.25 -9.21
C SER A 199 16.82 -11.20 -10.25
N ILE A 200 15.61 -10.64 -10.18
CA ILE A 200 15.15 -9.57 -11.07
C ILE A 200 16.02 -8.33 -10.92
N SER A 201 16.44 -8.01 -9.69
CA SER A 201 17.31 -6.86 -9.43
C SER A 201 18.70 -7.03 -10.07
N SER A 202 19.26 -8.25 -10.04
CA SER A 202 20.55 -8.55 -10.68
C SER A 202 20.45 -8.43 -12.20
N ILE A 203 19.42 -9.01 -12.80
CA ILE A 203 19.19 -8.95 -14.25
C ILE A 203 19.05 -7.48 -14.70
N ALA A 204 18.24 -6.69 -13.99
CA ALA A 204 18.08 -5.27 -14.29
C ALA A 204 19.37 -4.47 -14.14
N LEU A 205 20.22 -4.82 -13.16
CA LEU A 205 21.52 -4.18 -12.97
C LEU A 205 22.51 -4.54 -14.07
N GLU A 206 22.57 -5.81 -14.47
CA GLU A 206 23.42 -6.29 -15.57
C GLU A 206 23.04 -5.61 -16.89
N SER A 207 21.74 -5.42 -17.12
CA SER A 207 21.20 -4.73 -18.30
C SER A 207 21.57 -3.25 -18.40
N LEU A 208 22.02 -2.62 -17.30
CA LEU A 208 22.48 -1.22 -17.34
C LEU A 208 23.88 -1.06 -17.93
N GLU A 209 24.64 -2.14 -18.09
CA GLU A 209 26.00 -2.13 -18.66
C GLU A 209 26.88 -1.03 -18.04
N LEU A 210 26.84 -0.91 -16.71
CA LEU A 210 27.56 0.16 -16.01
C LEU A 210 29.07 0.00 -16.17
N GLU A 211 29.69 0.98 -16.82
CA GLU A 211 31.14 1.09 -17.00
C GLU A 211 31.79 1.89 -15.87
N THR A 212 33.07 1.59 -15.64
CA THR A 212 33.90 2.35 -14.70
C THR A 212 34.32 3.66 -15.35
N ASP A 213 33.93 4.77 -14.74
CA ASP A 213 34.49 6.09 -15.03
C ASP A 213 35.74 6.27 -14.16
N GLU A 214 36.91 5.95 -14.73
CA GLU A 214 38.20 5.97 -14.00
C GLU A 214 38.53 7.35 -13.42
N GLU A 215 38.20 8.42 -14.15
CA GLU A 215 38.42 9.79 -13.69
C GLU A 215 37.56 10.11 -12.46
N ASN A 216 36.28 9.75 -12.51
CA ASN A 216 35.36 9.95 -11.39
C ASN A 216 35.72 9.05 -10.18
N GLU A 217 36.09 7.78 -10.39
CA GLU A 217 36.56 6.88 -9.32
C GLU A 217 37.78 7.46 -8.59
N THR A 218 38.74 7.98 -9.36
CA THR A 218 39.94 8.64 -8.82
C THR A 218 39.57 9.88 -8.01
N GLN A 219 38.67 10.73 -8.54
CA GLN A 219 38.21 11.94 -7.85
C GLN A 219 37.48 11.61 -6.53
N LEU A 220 36.62 10.58 -6.54
CA LEU A 220 35.93 10.09 -5.35
C LEU A 220 36.91 9.53 -4.32
N LEU A 221 37.95 8.83 -4.76
CA LEU A 221 39.01 8.30 -3.89
C LEU A 221 39.75 9.42 -3.18
N TYR A 222 40.28 10.41 -3.90
CA TYR A 222 41.01 11.52 -3.27
C TYR A 222 40.12 12.34 -2.33
N THR A 223 38.87 12.61 -2.73
CA THR A 223 37.89 13.31 -1.87
C THR A 223 37.59 12.51 -0.59
N ALA A 224 37.49 11.19 -0.68
CA ALA A 224 37.27 10.33 0.48
C ALA A 224 38.52 10.23 1.35
N LEU A 225 39.70 10.11 0.73
CA LEU A 225 41.00 10.04 1.38
C LEU A 225 41.21 11.27 2.27
N GLU A 226 41.02 12.47 1.73
CA GLU A 226 41.19 13.71 2.49
C GLU A 226 40.29 13.76 3.73
N LYS A 227 39.00 13.44 3.55
CA LYS A 227 38.01 13.43 4.65
C LYS A 227 38.34 12.40 5.72
N VAL A 228 38.77 11.20 5.32
CA VAL A 228 39.08 10.10 6.23
C VAL A 228 40.41 10.35 6.94
N ALA A 229 41.43 10.84 6.22
CA ALA A 229 42.73 11.19 6.77
C ALA A 229 42.63 12.32 7.81
N LYS A 230 41.79 13.34 7.56
CA LYS A 230 41.49 14.41 8.53
C LYS A 230 40.72 13.91 9.75
N ARG A 231 39.84 12.93 9.57
CA ARG A 231 39.09 12.34 10.70
C ARG A 231 40.01 11.57 11.64
N TYR A 232 40.91 10.76 11.08
CA TYR A 232 41.76 9.88 11.87
C TYR A 232 43.04 10.55 12.39
N SER A 233 43.43 11.73 11.89
CA SER A 233 44.56 12.49 12.44
C SER A 233 44.43 12.82 13.92
N LYS A 234 43.19 12.92 14.42
CA LYS A 234 42.92 13.28 15.82
C LYS A 234 43.36 12.22 16.82
N ASN A 235 43.35 10.95 16.42
CA ASN A 235 43.47 9.82 17.35
C ASN A 235 44.60 8.85 16.98
N TYR A 236 45.21 9.01 15.80
CA TYR A 236 46.17 8.06 15.25
C TYR A 236 47.28 8.79 14.50
N GLU A 237 48.49 8.25 14.59
CA GLU A 237 49.69 8.78 13.92
C GLU A 237 50.43 7.68 13.13
N GLY A 238 51.31 8.11 12.23
CA GLY A 238 52.22 7.23 11.49
C GLY A 238 51.54 6.05 10.80
N TYR A 239 52.09 4.85 11.04
CA TYR A 239 51.62 3.61 10.41
C TYR A 239 50.18 3.25 10.79
N GLU A 240 49.79 3.47 12.05
CA GLU A 240 48.46 3.13 12.53
C GLU A 240 47.39 3.98 11.82
N ARG A 241 47.65 5.28 11.64
CA ARG A 241 46.76 6.17 10.87
C ARG A 241 46.60 5.67 9.43
N LYS A 242 47.70 5.33 8.76
CA LYS A 242 47.69 4.80 7.38
C LYS A 242 46.85 3.52 7.28
N GLN A 243 46.97 2.62 8.26
CA GLN A 243 46.19 1.39 8.31
C GLN A 243 44.68 1.67 8.49
N LYS A 244 44.30 2.56 9.42
CA LYS A 244 42.89 2.93 9.65
C LYS A 244 42.25 3.61 8.43
N VAL A 245 42.99 4.48 7.76
CA VAL A 245 42.57 5.14 6.51
C VAL A 245 42.35 4.11 5.41
N THR A 246 43.31 3.20 5.22
CA THR A 246 43.20 2.11 4.23
C THR A 246 41.95 1.25 4.46
N GLN A 247 41.71 0.82 5.70
CA GLN A 247 40.53 0.02 6.05
C GLN A 247 39.22 0.79 5.80
N ALA A 248 39.20 2.09 6.08
CA ALA A 248 38.01 2.92 5.85
C ALA A 248 37.71 3.16 4.38
N LEU A 249 38.74 3.32 3.54
CA LEU A 249 38.60 3.43 2.09
C LEU A 249 38.19 2.09 1.47
N ALA A 250 38.77 0.97 1.92
CA ALA A 250 38.36 -0.37 1.46
C ALA A 250 36.89 -0.65 1.80
N ARG A 251 36.40 -0.24 2.98
CA ARG A 251 34.97 -0.31 3.34
C ARG A 251 34.08 0.58 2.47
N LYS A 252 34.63 1.62 1.84
CA LYS A 252 33.94 2.45 0.84
C LYS A 252 33.98 1.84 -0.56
N GLY A 253 34.61 0.67 -0.74
CA GLY A 253 34.57 -0.08 -1.99
C GLY A 253 35.68 0.26 -2.99
N PHE A 254 36.65 1.09 -2.63
CA PHE A 254 37.85 1.32 -3.43
C PHE A 254 38.77 0.08 -3.42
N SER A 255 39.48 -0.18 -4.51
CA SER A 255 40.43 -1.29 -4.59
C SER A 255 41.67 -1.05 -3.72
N TYR A 256 42.30 -2.13 -3.25
CA TYR A 256 43.53 -2.00 -2.46
C TYR A 256 44.68 -1.38 -3.26
N ASP A 257 44.72 -1.62 -4.56
CA ASP A 257 45.76 -1.11 -5.45
C ASP A 257 45.63 0.41 -5.63
N ASP A 258 44.41 0.91 -5.88
CA ASP A 258 44.15 2.34 -6.02
C ASP A 258 44.42 3.08 -4.70
N ILE A 259 43.99 2.51 -3.57
CA ILE A 259 44.27 3.07 -2.24
C ILE A 259 45.78 3.14 -1.99
N SER A 260 46.51 2.07 -2.30
CA SER A 260 47.95 2.00 -2.12
C SER A 260 48.67 3.03 -2.98
N SER A 261 48.26 3.19 -4.24
CA SER A 261 48.78 4.20 -5.16
C SER A 261 48.53 5.61 -4.63
N ALA A 262 47.27 5.94 -4.31
CA ALA A 262 46.90 7.26 -3.78
C ALA A 262 47.63 7.61 -2.47
N LEU A 263 47.88 6.63 -1.60
CA LEU A 263 48.62 6.83 -0.34
C LEU A 263 50.13 6.98 -0.50
N ARG A 264 50.71 6.68 -1.66
CA ARG A 264 52.13 6.99 -1.95
C ARG A 264 52.33 8.47 -2.22
N ASP A 265 51.39 9.06 -2.95
CA ASP A 265 51.44 10.46 -3.37
C ASP A 265 50.79 11.41 -2.36
N TYR A 266 50.13 10.87 -1.32
CA TYR A 266 49.43 11.63 -0.30
C TYR A 266 50.29 11.88 0.94
N THR A 267 50.61 13.14 1.19
CA THR A 267 51.24 13.58 2.44
C THR A 267 50.17 13.80 3.50
N PHE A 268 50.25 13.04 4.60
CA PHE A 268 49.37 13.25 5.74
C PHE A 268 49.68 14.60 6.40
N PRO A 269 48.70 15.51 6.56
CA PRO A 269 48.91 16.72 7.34
C PRO A 269 49.18 16.33 8.80
N GLU A 270 50.13 17.05 9.41
CA GLU A 270 50.43 17.00 10.85
C GLU A 270 49.16 17.25 11.68
#